data_AF-A0A7W9X8Q9-F1
#
_entry.id   AF-A0A7W9X8Q9-F1
#
_cell.length_a   1.000
_cell.length_b   1.000
_cell.length_c   1.000
_cell.angle_alpha   90.00
_cell.angle_beta   90.00
_cell.angle_gamma   90.00
#
_symmetry.space_group_name_H-M   'P 1'
#
loop_
_entity.id
_entity.type
_entity.pdbx_description
1 polymer ?
#
loop_
_entity_poly.entity_id
_entity_poly.type
_entity_poly.pdbx_seq_one_letter_code
_entity_poly.pdbx_strand_id
1 'polypeptide(L)'
;MESIQIDTLLRVAGLAQIALVAGSFAIPKVLNWRNELAKVQPLIKQMFWTYAAYILVINLCFGLLSVFGSKELVNGSVLALLITGFIAIYWISRVLIQFLYFDRTNFPAGKWNKLAEVLLVALFIFLSIVYSLACYINYKHS
;
A
#
# COMPACT_ATOMS: atom_id res chain seq x y z
N MET A 1 -7.03 17.90 19.61
CA MET A 1 -8.19 17.27 18.95
C MET A 1 -7.78 16.68 17.60
N GLU A 2 -7.02 17.41 16.78
CA GLU A 2 -6.44 16.90 15.51
C GLU A 2 -5.57 15.64 15.68
N SER A 3 -4.77 15.54 16.74
CA SER A 3 -3.89 14.39 17.02
C SER A 3 -4.66 13.07 17.28
N ILE A 4 -5.81 13.13 17.93
CA ILE A 4 -6.64 11.95 18.23
C ILE A 4 -7.32 11.43 16.94
N GLN A 5 -7.68 12.35 16.04
CA GLN A 5 -8.31 11.98 14.77
C GLN A 5 -7.30 11.30 13.83
N ILE A 6 -6.06 11.80 13.74
CA ILE A 6 -5.03 11.18 12.88
C ILE A 6 -4.55 9.83 13.42
N ASP A 7 -4.47 9.62 14.75
CA ASP A 7 -4.17 8.32 15.35
C ASP A 7 -5.18 7.25 14.90
N THR A 8 -6.47 7.59 14.94
CA THR A 8 -7.54 6.69 14.49
C THR A 8 -7.43 6.40 13.00
N LEU A 9 -7.15 7.41 12.17
CA LEU A 9 -6.95 7.24 10.73
C LEU A 9 -5.75 6.34 10.41
N LEU A 10 -4.64 6.46 11.15
CA LEU A 10 -3.48 5.59 11.00
C LEU A 10 -3.79 4.15 11.36
N ARG A 11 -4.58 3.90 12.42
CA ARG A 11 -5.02 2.54 12.76
C ARG A 11 -5.90 1.94 11.66
N VAL A 12 -6.83 2.73 11.11
CA VAL A 12 -7.68 2.30 9.99
C VAL A 12 -6.82 2.03 8.75
N ALA A 13 -5.87 2.90 8.41
CA ALA A 13 -4.90 2.68 7.34
C ALA A 13 -4.05 1.42 7.57
N GLY A 14 -3.68 1.15 8.83
CA GLY A 14 -2.96 -0.05 9.23
C GLY A 14 -3.77 -1.33 8.98
N LEU A 15 -5.02 -1.36 9.46
CA LEU A 15 -5.94 -2.47 9.24
C LEU A 15 -6.22 -2.68 7.74
N ALA A 16 -6.39 -1.59 6.99
CA ALA A 16 -6.64 -1.66 5.56
C ALA A 16 -5.43 -2.25 4.79
N GLN A 17 -4.19 -1.95 5.19
CA GLN A 17 -2.99 -2.58 4.63
C GLN A 17 -2.88 -4.06 4.98
N ILE A 18 -3.23 -4.45 6.20
CA ILE A 18 -3.26 -5.86 6.60
C ILE A 18 -4.31 -6.61 5.76
N ALA A 19 -5.50 -6.02 5.57
CA ALA A 19 -6.54 -6.58 4.69
C ALA A 19 -6.08 -6.66 3.22
N LEU A 20 -5.35 -5.65 2.73
CA LEU A 20 -4.75 -5.67 1.40
C LEU A 20 -3.75 -6.82 1.25
N VAL A 21 -2.90 -7.05 2.26
CA VAL A 21 -1.95 -8.18 2.28
C VAL A 21 -2.71 -9.51 2.23
N ALA A 22 -3.74 -9.67 3.07
CA ALA A 22 -4.57 -10.87 3.08
C ALA A 22 -5.25 -11.11 1.71
N GLY A 23 -5.82 -10.06 1.11
CA GLY A 23 -6.43 -10.12 -0.22
C GLY A 23 -5.42 -10.40 -1.34
N SER A 24 -4.17 -9.98 -1.18
CA SER A 24 -3.11 -10.17 -2.19
C SER A 24 -2.76 -11.64 -2.41
N PHE A 25 -2.99 -12.52 -1.43
CA PHE A 25 -2.80 -13.97 -1.60
C PHE A 25 -3.78 -14.60 -2.62
N ALA A 26 -4.91 -13.96 -2.91
CA ALA A 26 -5.84 -14.44 -3.93
C ALA A 26 -5.42 -14.07 -5.36
N ILE A 27 -4.60 -13.01 -5.52
CA ILE A 27 -4.22 -12.45 -6.83
C ILE A 27 -3.53 -13.49 -7.73
N PRO A 28 -2.54 -14.29 -7.27
CA PRO A 28 -1.87 -15.27 -8.12
C PRO A 28 -2.83 -16.30 -8.74
N LYS A 29 -3.89 -16.65 -8.01
CA LYS A 29 -4.91 -17.59 -8.47
C LYS A 29 -5.86 -16.93 -9.47
N VAL A 30 -6.35 -15.72 -9.16
CA VAL A 30 -7.31 -14.98 -10.01
C VAL A 30 -6.70 -14.62 -11.36
N LEU A 31 -5.43 -14.20 -11.38
CA LEU A 31 -4.72 -13.80 -12.60
C LEU A 31 -3.93 -14.95 -13.26
N ASN A 32 -4.10 -16.18 -12.76
CA ASN A 32 -3.45 -17.38 -13.29
C ASN A 32 -1.93 -17.22 -13.48
N TRP A 33 -1.26 -16.62 -12.49
CA TRP A 33 0.18 -16.31 -12.54
C TRP A 33 1.03 -17.53 -12.85
N ARG A 34 0.61 -18.72 -12.42
CA ARG A 34 1.34 -19.96 -12.70
C ARG A 34 1.48 -20.21 -14.21
N ASN A 35 0.42 -19.97 -14.98
CA ASN A 35 0.42 -20.18 -16.43
C ASN A 35 1.11 -19.02 -17.16
N GLU A 36 0.91 -17.77 -16.72
CA GLU A 36 1.55 -16.62 -17.34
C GLU A 36 3.07 -16.59 -17.10
N LEU A 37 3.50 -16.86 -15.86
CA LEU A 37 4.92 -16.94 -15.51
C LEU A 37 5.61 -18.22 -15.99
N ALA A 38 4.89 -19.19 -16.56
CA ALA A 38 5.51 -20.33 -17.21
C ALA A 38 6.12 -19.95 -18.59
N LYS A 39 5.68 -18.84 -19.17
CA LYS A 39 6.12 -18.35 -20.49
C LYS A 39 7.40 -17.51 -20.43
N VAL A 40 7.84 -17.11 -19.23
CA VAL A 40 9.02 -16.26 -19.03
C VAL A 40 10.24 -17.08 -18.62
N GLN A 41 11.44 -16.52 -18.81
CA GLN A 41 12.68 -17.15 -18.39
C GLN A 41 12.69 -17.43 -16.87
N PRO A 42 13.28 -18.54 -16.41
CA PRO A 42 13.26 -18.93 -14.99
C PRO A 42 13.77 -17.85 -14.03
N LEU A 43 14.82 -17.12 -14.41
CA LEU A 43 15.37 -16.04 -13.61
C LEU A 43 14.37 -14.90 -13.42
N ILE A 44 13.70 -14.47 -14.50
CA ILE A 44 12.68 -13.41 -14.46
C ILE A 44 11.51 -13.82 -13.58
N LYS A 45 11.08 -15.09 -13.68
CA LYS A 45 10.04 -15.65 -12.81
C LYS A 45 10.43 -15.59 -11.34
N GLN A 46 11.66 -15.98 -11.00
CA GLN A 46 12.15 -15.94 -9.62
C GLN A 46 12.16 -14.51 -9.08
N MET A 47 12.71 -13.56 -9.84
CA MET A 47 12.72 -12.14 -9.44
C MET A 47 11.31 -11.60 -9.21
N PHE A 48 10.35 -11.92 -10.10
CA PHE A 48 8.96 -11.49 -9.94
C PHE A 48 8.36 -11.98 -8.61
N TRP A 49 8.56 -13.25 -8.26
CA TRP A 49 8.11 -13.79 -6.97
C TRP A 49 8.83 -13.16 -5.78
N THR A 50 10.13 -12.91 -5.89
CA THR A 50 10.90 -12.21 -4.84
C THR A 50 10.36 -10.80 -4.60
N TYR A 51 10.12 -10.02 -5.66
CA TYR A 51 9.57 -8.67 -5.53
C TYR A 51 8.14 -8.68 -4.98
N ALA A 52 7.30 -9.62 -5.43
CA ALA A 52 5.95 -9.78 -4.88
C ALA A 52 5.99 -10.08 -3.37
N ALA A 53 6.90 -10.95 -2.92
CA ALA A 53 7.08 -11.25 -1.50
C ALA A 53 7.57 -10.03 -0.70
N TYR A 54 8.55 -9.28 -1.22
CA TYR A 54 9.04 -8.06 -0.57
C TYR A 54 7.95 -6.99 -0.43
N ILE A 55 7.14 -6.80 -1.48
CA ILE A 55 5.99 -5.87 -1.46
C ILE A 55 4.96 -6.31 -0.41
N LEU A 56 4.68 -7.61 -0.30
CA LEU A 56 3.74 -8.13 0.69
C LEU A 56 4.25 -7.91 2.12
N VAL A 57 5.52 -8.22 2.37
CA VAL A 57 6.15 -8.04 3.68
C VAL A 57 6.19 -6.57 4.08
N ILE A 58 6.59 -5.66 3.19
CA ILE A 58 6.70 -4.24 3.55
C ILE A 58 5.32 -3.63 3.86
N ASN A 59 4.28 -3.99 3.09
CA ASN A 59 2.91 -3.55 3.35
C ASN A 59 2.38 -4.11 4.68
N LEU A 60 2.74 -5.34 5.03
CA LEU A 60 2.40 -5.92 6.33
C LEU A 60 3.10 -5.14 7.46
N CYS A 61 4.39 -4.85 7.32
CA CYS A 61 5.14 -4.06 8.30
C CYS A 61 4.53 -2.67 8.50
N PHE A 62 4.17 -1.96 7.42
CA PHE A 62 3.50 -0.66 7.52
C PHE A 62 2.13 -0.78 8.21
N GLY A 63 1.39 -1.82 7.88
CA GLY A 63 0.12 -2.16 8.52
C GLY A 63 0.26 -2.32 10.03
N LEU A 64 1.17 -3.21 10.46
CA LEU A 64 1.45 -3.49 11.87
C LEU A 64 1.96 -2.26 12.61
N LEU A 65 2.90 -1.52 12.01
CA LEU A 65 3.44 -0.29 12.60
C LEU A 65 2.33 0.75 12.84
N SER A 66 1.36 0.84 11.95
CA SER A 66 0.27 1.82 12.06
C SER A 66 -0.82 1.39 13.04
N VAL A 67 -1.07 0.09 13.19
CA VAL A 67 -2.00 -0.42 14.20
C VAL A 67 -1.41 -0.28 15.60
N PHE A 68 -0.19 -0.78 15.82
CA PHE A 68 0.40 -0.89 17.16
C PHE A 68 1.21 0.36 17.56
N GLY A 69 1.81 1.04 16.60
CA GLY A 69 2.67 2.21 16.81
C GLY A 69 2.05 3.55 16.40
N SER A 70 0.73 3.61 16.19
CA SER A 70 0.03 4.83 15.74
C SER A 70 0.41 6.08 16.55
N LYS A 71 0.45 5.99 17.87
CA LYS A 71 0.85 7.10 18.77
C LYS A 71 2.30 7.54 18.54
N GLU A 72 3.20 6.59 18.35
CA GLU A 72 4.61 6.88 18.08
C GLU A 72 4.83 7.48 16.69
N LEU A 73 3.98 7.13 15.72
CA LEU A 73 4.02 7.70 14.37
C LEU A 73 3.55 9.15 14.30
N VAL A 74 2.93 9.69 15.34
CA VAL A 74 2.45 11.09 15.40
C VAL A 74 2.94 11.83 16.63
N ASN A 75 4.06 11.38 17.21
CA ASN A 75 4.65 12.00 18.41
C ASN A 75 5.48 13.27 18.11
N GLY A 76 5.56 13.70 16.83
CA GLY A 76 6.32 14.89 16.44
C GLY A 76 7.83 14.70 16.37
N SER A 77 8.35 13.49 16.60
CA SER A 77 9.79 13.21 16.47
C SER A 77 10.25 13.21 15.01
N VAL A 78 11.55 13.44 14.80
CA VAL A 78 12.18 13.28 13.47
C VAL A 78 11.97 11.87 12.92
N LEU A 79 11.97 10.85 13.78
CA LEU A 79 11.72 9.47 13.35
C LEU A 79 10.28 9.29 12.84
N ALA A 80 9.30 9.83 13.56
CA ALA A 80 7.90 9.82 13.14
C ALA A 80 7.71 10.53 11.79
N LEU A 81 8.35 11.70 11.62
CA LEU A 81 8.36 12.44 10.35
C LEU A 81 8.93 11.59 9.20
N LEU A 82 10.12 11.01 9.38
CA LEU A 82 10.79 10.24 8.33
C LEU A 82 10.01 8.97 7.96
N ILE A 83 9.47 8.24 8.95
CA ILE A 83 8.70 7.03 8.68
C ILE A 83 7.38 7.36 7.98
N THR A 84 6.62 8.33 8.48
CA THR A 84 5.35 8.72 7.85
C THR A 84 5.57 9.30 6.45
N GLY A 85 6.63 10.08 6.25
CA GLY A 85 7.05 10.57 4.94
C GLY A 85 7.47 9.46 3.98
N PHE A 86 8.23 8.47 4.44
CA PHE A 86 8.62 7.31 3.65
C PHE A 86 7.40 6.51 3.18
N ILE A 87 6.47 6.22 4.08
CA ILE A 87 5.24 5.49 3.73
C ILE A 87 4.36 6.31 2.79
N ALA A 88 4.28 7.64 2.97
CA ALA A 88 3.57 8.53 2.05
C ALA A 88 4.15 8.46 0.63
N ILE A 89 5.48 8.58 0.49
CA ILE A 89 6.17 8.49 -0.80
C ILE A 89 5.92 7.12 -1.45
N TYR A 90 5.98 6.03 -0.68
CA TYR A 90 5.69 4.69 -1.17
C TYR A 90 4.29 4.60 -1.80
N TRP A 91 3.26 5.04 -1.08
CA TRP A 91 1.88 4.96 -1.57
C TRP A 91 1.59 5.95 -2.71
N ILE A 92 2.12 7.17 -2.64
CA ILE A 92 2.01 8.15 -3.76
C ILE A 92 2.63 7.57 -5.02
N SER A 93 3.84 7.00 -4.92
CA SER A 93 4.51 6.35 -6.06
C SER A 93 3.64 5.23 -6.62
N ARG A 94 3.01 4.42 -5.74
CA ARG A 94 2.10 3.35 -6.17
C ARG A 94 0.88 3.87 -6.93
N VAL A 95 0.29 4.99 -6.49
CA VAL A 95 -0.81 5.68 -7.18
C VAL A 95 -0.34 6.19 -8.54
N LEU A 96 0.81 6.88 -8.60
CA LEU A 96 1.37 7.39 -9.86
C LEU A 96 1.61 6.27 -10.87
N ILE A 97 2.22 5.15 -10.47
CA ILE A 97 2.40 3.98 -11.34
C ILE A 97 1.07 3.45 -11.87
N GLN A 98 0.01 3.48 -11.06
CA GLN A 98 -1.33 3.01 -11.45
C GLN A 98 -2.01 3.83 -12.54
N PHE A 99 -1.65 5.11 -12.67
CA PHE A 99 -2.25 6.02 -13.64
C PHE A 99 -1.30 6.39 -14.79
N LEU A 100 0.01 6.40 -14.56
CA LEU A 100 1.01 6.85 -15.54
C LEU A 100 1.72 5.69 -16.25
N TYR A 101 1.75 4.49 -15.67
CA TYR A 101 2.50 3.36 -16.21
C TYR A 101 1.62 2.19 -16.63
N PHE A 102 0.63 1.80 -15.83
CA PHE A 102 -0.22 0.66 -16.18
C PHE A 102 -1.21 1.00 -17.31
N ASP A 103 -1.02 0.32 -18.43
CA ASP A 103 -1.94 0.35 -19.56
C ASP A 103 -3.25 -0.39 -19.19
N ARG A 104 -4.38 0.32 -19.28
CA ARG A 104 -5.72 -0.21 -18.95
C ARG A 104 -6.41 -0.89 -20.12
N THR A 105 -5.80 -0.87 -21.31
CA THR A 105 -6.43 -1.30 -22.57
C THR A 105 -6.78 -2.79 -22.57
N ASN A 106 -6.04 -3.62 -21.82
CA ASN A 106 -6.24 -5.08 -21.75
C ASN A 106 -6.72 -5.59 -20.38
N PHE A 107 -7.32 -4.74 -19.54
CA PHE A 107 -7.82 -5.20 -18.24
C PHE A 107 -8.95 -6.24 -18.41
N PRO A 108 -8.93 -7.33 -17.62
CA PRO A 108 -9.90 -8.41 -17.77
C PRO A 108 -11.33 -7.90 -17.58
N ALA A 109 -12.13 -7.99 -18.65
CA ALA A 109 -13.50 -7.50 -18.68
C ALA A 109 -14.37 -8.20 -17.63
N GLY A 110 -14.86 -7.46 -16.63
CA GLY A 110 -15.77 -7.97 -15.61
C GLY A 110 -16.15 -6.90 -14.60
N LYS A 111 -17.43 -6.85 -14.19
CA LYS A 111 -17.92 -5.87 -13.20
C LYS A 111 -17.19 -5.99 -11.86
N TRP A 112 -16.86 -7.23 -11.45
CA TRP A 112 -16.10 -7.51 -10.22
C TRP A 112 -14.64 -7.04 -10.31
N ASN A 113 -13.97 -7.23 -11.44
CA ASN A 113 -12.58 -6.79 -11.62
C ASN A 113 -12.48 -5.26 -11.61
N LYS A 114 -13.43 -4.57 -12.27
CA LYS A 114 -13.50 -3.10 -12.22
C LYS A 114 -13.78 -2.59 -10.81
N LEU A 115 -14.71 -3.22 -10.09
CA LEU A 115 -15.00 -2.85 -8.70
C LEU A 115 -13.77 -3.03 -7.80
N ALA A 116 -13.08 -4.17 -7.93
CA ALA A 116 -11.85 -4.44 -7.18
C ALA A 116 -10.74 -3.43 -7.51
N GLU A 117 -10.58 -3.06 -8.79
CA GLU A 117 -9.64 -2.03 -9.21
C GLU A 117 -9.96 -0.67 -8.58
N VAL A 118 -11.23 -0.23 -8.65
CA VAL A 118 -11.66 1.04 -8.05
C VAL A 118 -11.44 1.05 -6.53
N LEU A 119 -11.77 -0.05 -5.84
CA LEU A 119 -11.55 -0.18 -4.41
C LEU A 119 -10.06 -0.13 -4.06
N LEU A 120 -9.20 -0.80 -4.83
CA LEU A 120 -7.74 -0.78 -4.62
C LEU A 120 -7.16 0.61 -4.86
N VAL A 121 -7.59 1.29 -5.93
CA VAL A 121 -7.16 2.66 -6.21
C VAL A 121 -7.60 3.62 -5.10
N ALA A 122 -8.86 3.52 -4.67
CA ALA A 122 -9.36 4.32 -3.56
C ALA A 122 -8.58 4.07 -2.27
N LEU A 123 -8.23 2.80 -1.99
CA LEU A 123 -7.37 2.44 -0.87
C LEU A 123 -5.99 3.09 -0.99
N PHE A 124 -5.33 3.02 -2.14
CA PHE A 124 -4.00 3.62 -2.30
C PHE A 124 -4.03 5.14 -2.12
N ILE A 125 -5.04 5.82 -2.68
CA ILE A 125 -5.25 7.26 -2.48
C ILE A 125 -5.49 7.58 -1.01
N PHE A 126 -6.33 6.81 -0.33
CA PHE A 126 -6.57 6.98 1.10
C PHE A 126 -5.28 6.86 1.91
N LEU A 127 -4.48 5.82 1.66
CA LEU A 127 -3.20 5.62 2.33
C LEU A 127 -2.24 6.80 2.06
N SER A 128 -2.10 7.23 0.79
CA SER A 128 -1.30 8.40 0.44
C SER A 128 -1.70 9.63 1.24
N ILE A 129 -3.00 9.95 1.31
CA ILE A 129 -3.51 11.12 2.03
C ILE A 129 -3.21 11.01 3.54
N VAL A 130 -3.53 9.88 4.17
CA VAL A 130 -3.35 9.71 5.61
C VAL A 130 -1.89 9.86 6.02
N TYR A 131 -0.96 9.21 5.31
CA TYR A 131 0.46 9.31 5.65
C TYR A 131 1.07 10.68 5.31
N SER A 132 0.63 11.34 4.24
CA SER A 132 1.03 12.73 3.96
C SER A 132 0.56 13.69 5.04
N LEU A 133 -0.66 13.52 5.54
CA LEU A 133 -1.18 14.32 6.66
C LEU A 133 -0.41 14.05 7.96
N ALA A 134 -0.13 12.77 8.28
CA ALA A 134 0.67 12.42 9.44
C ALA A 134 2.09 13.01 9.37
N CYS A 135 2.74 12.93 8.21
CA CYS A 135 4.03 13.56 7.94
C CYS A 135 3.98 15.08 8.14
N TYR A 136 2.96 15.75 7.59
CA TYR A 136 2.78 17.18 7.75
C TYR A 136 2.55 17.60 9.22
N ILE A 137 1.77 16.81 9.97
CA ILE A 137 1.55 17.05 11.40
C ILE A 137 2.86 16.92 12.17
N ASN A 138 3.65 15.87 11.92
CA ASN A 138 4.96 15.70 12.54
C ASN A 138 5.90 16.87 12.22
N TYR A 139 5.93 17.32 10.96
CA TYR A 139 6.77 18.45 10.55
C TYR A 139 6.43 19.75 11.29
N LYS A 140 5.15 19.98 11.60
CA LYS A 140 4.73 21.16 12.39
C LYS A 140 5.11 21.09 13.87
N HIS A 141 5.35 19.90 14.40
CA HIS A 141 5.59 19.66 15.83
C HIS A 141 7.05 19.26 16.16
N SER A 142 7.88 19.01 15.14
CA SER A 142 9.35 18.83 15.25
C SER A 142 10.06 20.17 15.41
#